data_AF-A0A519RKL5-F1
#
_entry.id   AF-A0A519RKL5-F1
#
_cell.length_a   1.000
_cell.length_b   1.000
_cell.length_c   1.000
_cell.angle_alpha   90.00
_cell.angle_beta   90.00
_cell.angle_gamma   90.00
#
_symmetry.space_group_name_H-M   'P 1'
#
loop_
_entity.id
_entity.type
_entity.pdbx_description
1 polymer ?
#
loop_
_entity_poly.entity_id
_entity_poly.type
_entity_poly.pdbx_seq_one_letter_code
_entity_poly.pdbx_strand_id
1 'polypeptide(L)'
;WACLLCLSGSYGQLLNYVMFSVILFYLITIIGIFVLRRTRPDAPRPYRAWGYPVLPGIYVVLASAFCFILLIAPDTAEYSRYGLGLVALGLPVYLLFGRKMAKE
;
A
#
# COMPACT_ATOMS: atom_id res chain seq x y z
N TRP A 1 -16.14 -21.72 -1.13
CA TRP A 1 -16.74 -20.39 -0.86
C TRP A 1 -16.19 -19.32 -1.81
N ALA A 2 -14.87 -19.19 -2.00
CA ALA A 2 -14.29 -18.24 -2.98
C ALA A 2 -14.82 -18.44 -4.42
N CYS A 3 -14.94 -19.68 -4.90
CA CYS A 3 -15.46 -19.98 -6.25
C CYS A 3 -16.94 -19.59 -6.44
N LEU A 4 -17.74 -19.60 -5.36
CA LEU A 4 -19.16 -19.19 -5.40
C LEU A 4 -19.29 -17.67 -5.53
N LEU A 5 -18.41 -16.90 -4.89
CA LEU A 5 -18.37 -15.43 -5.01
C LEU A 5 -17.95 -14.97 -6.41
N CYS A 6 -17.04 -15.70 -7.07
CA CYS A 6 -16.67 -15.43 -8.47
C CYS A 6 -17.85 -15.59 -9.44
N LEU A 7 -18.79 -16.49 -9.13
CA LEU A 7 -20.00 -16.74 -9.94
C LEU A 7 -21.19 -15.85 -9.54
N SER A 8 -21.19 -15.24 -8.35
CA SER A 8 -22.34 -14.48 -7.81
C SER A 8 -22.44 -13.03 -8.30
N GLY A 9 -21.47 -12.52 -9.07
CA GLY A 9 -21.41 -11.12 -9.49
C GLY A 9 -21.04 -10.11 -8.39
N SER A 10 -20.88 -10.52 -7.13
CA SER A 10 -20.48 -9.65 -6.00
C SER A 10 -18.96 -9.49 -5.82
N TYR A 11 -18.16 -10.26 -6.58
CA TYR A 11 -16.70 -10.22 -6.52
C TYR A 11 -16.12 -8.82 -6.76
N GLY A 12 -16.75 -8.02 -7.62
CA GLY A 12 -16.33 -6.63 -7.87
C GLY A 12 -16.38 -5.75 -6.62
N GLN A 13 -17.39 -5.92 -5.76
CA GLN A 13 -17.48 -5.19 -4.51
C GLN A 13 -16.37 -5.62 -3.54
N LEU A 14 -16.16 -6.94 -3.37
CA LEU A 14 -15.09 -7.48 -2.54
C LEU A 14 -13.70 -6.98 -2.97
N LEU A 15 -13.44 -6.96 -4.28
CA LEU A 15 -12.20 -6.43 -4.82
C LEU A 15 -12.03 -4.95 -4.50
N ASN A 16 -13.08 -4.15 -4.61
CA ASN A 16 -13.04 -2.72 -4.26
C ASN A 16 -12.74 -2.49 -2.77
N TYR A 17 -13.21 -3.35 -1.86
CA TYR A 17 -12.87 -3.27 -0.43
C TYR A 17 -11.37 -3.51 -0.16
N VAL A 18 -10.75 -4.48 -0.84
CA VAL A 18 -9.37 -4.91 -0.54
C VAL A 18 -8.33 -4.11 -1.33
N MET A 19 -8.64 -3.72 -2.57
CA MET A 19 -7.69 -3.05 -3.47
C MET A 19 -7.10 -1.77 -2.90
N PHE A 20 -7.91 -0.95 -2.24
CA PHE A 20 -7.42 0.31 -1.67
C PHE A 20 -6.31 0.06 -0.63
N SER A 21 -6.57 -0.84 0.33
CA SER A 21 -5.61 -1.18 1.38
C SER A 21 -4.31 -1.74 0.80
N VAL A 22 -4.41 -2.66 -0.17
CA VAL A 22 -3.24 -3.28 -0.82
C VAL A 22 -2.39 -2.25 -1.55
N ILE A 23 -3.00 -1.38 -2.35
CA ILE A 23 -2.27 -0.34 -3.09
C ILE A 23 -1.59 0.65 -2.13
N LEU A 24 -2.27 1.00 -1.04
CA LEU A 24 -1.72 1.90 -0.04
C LEU A 24 -0.49 1.29 0.66
N PHE A 25 -0.54 0.00 1.03
CA PHE A 25 0.62 -0.71 1.56
C PHE A 25 1.78 -0.80 0.56
N TYR A 26 1.49 -1.03 -0.73
CA TYR A 26 2.53 -1.03 -1.77
C TYR A 26 3.17 0.34 -1.93
N LEU A 27 2.39 1.42 -1.84
CA LEU A 27 2.88 2.79 -1.91
C LEU A 27 3.85 3.09 -0.75
N ILE A 28 3.46 2.73 0.48
CA ILE A 28 4.33 2.84 1.67
C ILE A 28 5.61 2.01 1.49
N THR A 29 5.50 0.77 1.01
CA THR A 29 6.65 -0.13 0.81
C THR A 29 7.66 0.45 -0.17
N ILE A 30 7.19 1.03 -1.28
CA ILE A 30 8.05 1.63 -2.29
C ILE A 30 8.70 2.91 -1.77
N ILE A 31 7.97 3.75 -1.03
CA ILE A 31 8.58 4.88 -0.31
C ILE A 31 9.66 4.37 0.66
N GLY A 32 9.40 3.27 1.36
CA GLY A 32 10.36 2.60 2.24
C GLY A 32 11.65 2.21 1.53
N ILE A 33 11.60 1.78 0.26
CA ILE A 33 12.79 1.51 -0.55
C ILE A 33 13.62 2.78 -0.77
N PHE A 34 13.00 3.92 -1.03
CA PHE A 34 13.70 5.21 -1.15
C PHE A 34 14.34 5.62 0.18
N VAL A 35 13.63 5.44 1.30
CA VAL A 35 14.16 5.71 2.66
C VAL A 35 15.34 4.79 2.96
N LEU A 36 15.21 3.48 2.72
CA LEU A 36 16.28 2.51 2.99
C LEU A 36 17.54 2.82 2.18
N ARG A 37 17.39 3.32 0.94
CA ARG A 37 18.53 3.77 0.14
C ARG A 37 19.24 5.00 0.69
N ARG A 38 18.53 5.88 1.43
CA ARG A 38 19.12 7.01 2.16
C ARG A 38 19.77 6.54 3.47
N THR A 39 19.14 5.62 4.20
CA THR A 39 19.59 5.21 5.55
C THR A 39 20.73 4.19 5.54
N ARG A 40 20.80 3.28 4.55
CA ARG A 40 21.86 2.26 4.44
C ARG A 40 22.49 2.24 3.04
N PRO A 41 23.31 3.24 2.70
CA PRO A 41 23.94 3.33 1.39
C PRO A 41 24.90 2.16 1.09
N ASP A 42 25.66 1.70 2.10
CA ASP A 42 26.76 0.71 1.96
C ASP A 42 26.36 -0.77 2.02
N ALA A 43 25.05 -1.07 2.10
CA ALA A 43 24.61 -2.46 2.09
C ALA A 43 24.96 -3.13 0.74
N PRO A 44 25.50 -4.37 0.73
CA PRO A 44 25.78 -5.09 -0.50
C PRO A 44 24.48 -5.29 -1.29
N ARG A 45 24.47 -4.91 -2.58
CA ARG A 45 23.29 -4.96 -3.46
C ARG A 45 23.50 -6.00 -4.57
N PRO A 46 23.15 -7.29 -4.36
CA PRO A 46 23.28 -8.33 -5.38
C PRO A 46 22.36 -8.08 -6.59
N TYR A 47 21.26 -7.34 -6.40
CA TYR A 47 20.29 -7.04 -7.44
C TYR A 47 20.04 -5.53 -7.54
N ARG A 48 20.36 -4.93 -8.69
CA ARG A 48 19.99 -3.55 -9.02
C ARG A 48 18.73 -3.59 -9.87
N ALA A 49 17.63 -3.07 -9.35
CA ALA A 49 16.39 -2.93 -10.11
C ALA A 49 16.64 -2.13 -11.40
N TRP A 50 16.43 -2.77 -12.56
CA TRP A 50 16.55 -2.13 -13.86
C TRP A 50 15.57 -0.95 -13.92
N GLY A 51 16.08 0.25 -14.22
CA GLY A 51 15.25 1.46 -14.36
C GLY A 51 14.98 2.19 -13.03
N TYR A 52 15.68 1.83 -11.96
CA TYR A 52 15.73 2.69 -10.77
C TYR A 52 16.49 3.99 -11.10
N PRO A 53 16.00 5.19 -10.70
CA PRO A 53 14.85 5.48 -9.83
C PRO A 53 13.53 5.77 -10.55
N VAL A 54 13.49 5.69 -11.87
CA VAL A 54 12.36 6.14 -12.69
C VAL A 54 11.14 5.23 -12.52
N LEU A 55 11.32 3.90 -12.55
CA LEU A 55 10.22 2.94 -12.39
C LEU A 55 9.47 3.12 -11.06
N PRO A 56 10.15 3.15 -9.90
CA PRO A 56 9.47 3.36 -8.63
C PRO A 56 8.84 4.76 -8.51
N GLY A 57 9.45 5.79 -9.10
CA GLY A 57 8.87 7.13 -9.12
C GLY A 57 7.55 7.18 -9.89
N ILE A 58 7.51 6.60 -11.10
CA ILE A 58 6.28 6.47 -11.90
C ILE A 58 5.23 5.66 -11.14
N TYR A 59 5.62 4.56 -10.47
CA TYR A 59 4.70 3.77 -9.67
C TYR A 59 4.05 4.61 -8.56
N VAL A 60 4.83 5.39 -7.81
CA VAL A 60 4.27 6.23 -6.72
C VAL A 60 3.27 7.24 -7.29
N VAL A 61 3.58 7.87 -8.41
CA VAL A 61 2.67 8.82 -9.08
C VAL A 61 1.38 8.11 -9.51
N LEU A 62 1.47 7.00 -10.22
CA LEU A 62 0.31 6.25 -10.69
C LEU A 62 -0.53 5.69 -9.54
N ALA A 63 0.10 5.12 -8.53
CA ALA A 63 -0.57 4.58 -7.36
C ALA A 63 -1.26 5.69 -6.54
N SER A 64 -0.62 6.85 -6.38
CA SER A 64 -1.24 8.00 -5.72
C SER A 64 -2.45 8.53 -6.51
N ALA A 65 -2.32 8.68 -7.84
CA ALA A 65 -3.43 9.08 -8.71
C ALA A 65 -4.58 8.07 -8.62
N PHE A 66 -4.28 6.77 -8.60
CA PHE A 66 -5.28 5.72 -8.45
C PHE A 66 -5.99 5.78 -7.09
N CYS A 67 -5.26 6.00 -5.99
CA CYS A 67 -5.86 6.24 -4.68
C CYS A 67 -6.76 7.48 -4.68
N PHE A 68 -6.36 8.58 -5.32
CA PHE A 68 -7.18 9.79 -5.45
C PHE A 68 -8.46 9.53 -6.24
N ILE A 69 -8.38 8.81 -7.36
CA ILE A 69 -9.54 8.44 -8.18
C ILE A 69 -10.53 7.59 -7.36
N LEU A 70 -10.03 6.58 -6.63
CA LEU A 70 -10.86 5.74 -5.75
C LEU A 70 -11.50 6.50 -4.59
N LEU A 71 -10.92 7.62 -4.16
CA LEU A 71 -11.42 8.44 -3.06
C LEU A 71 -12.51 9.41 -3.53
N ILE A 72 -12.44 9.88 -4.78
CA ILE A 72 -13.40 10.81 -5.38
C ILE A 72 -14.60 10.08 -6.00
N ALA A 73 -14.40 8.86 -6.49
CA ALA A 73 -15.44 8.09 -7.14
C ALA A 73 -16.61 7.78 -6.17
N PRO A 74 -17.85 8.24 -6.47
CA PRO A 74 -18.97 8.17 -5.52
C PRO A 74 -19.36 6.75 -5.11
N ASP A 75 -19.20 5.76 -6.00
CA ASP A 75 -19.51 4.34 -5.73
C ASP A 75 -18.47 3.63 -4.84
N THR A 76 -17.26 4.20 -4.71
CA THR A 76 -16.11 3.55 -4.04
C THR A 76 -15.53 4.37 -2.88
N ALA A 77 -15.99 5.62 -2.71
CA ALA A 77 -15.55 6.53 -1.66
C ALA A 77 -15.80 5.99 -0.24
N GLU A 78 -16.85 5.20 -0.02
CA GLU A 78 -17.08 4.54 1.28
C GLU A 78 -15.99 3.54 1.61
N TYR A 79 -15.62 2.69 0.65
CA TYR A 79 -14.60 1.65 0.81
C TYR A 79 -13.20 2.24 0.97
N SER A 80 -12.91 3.30 0.23
CA SER A 80 -11.67 4.06 0.36
C SER A 80 -11.52 4.63 1.79
N ARG A 81 -12.58 5.20 2.37
CA ARG A 81 -12.57 5.69 3.76
C ARG A 81 -12.29 4.59 4.78
N TYR A 82 -12.90 3.41 4.64
CA TYR A 82 -12.62 2.27 5.52
C TYR A 82 -11.19 1.76 5.39
N GLY A 83 -10.67 1.63 4.17
CA GLY A 83 -9.28 1.22 3.94
C GLY A 83 -8.27 2.24 4.48
N LEU A 84 -8.58 3.54 4.38
CA LEU A 84 -7.76 4.61 4.95
C LEU A 84 -7.77 4.55 6.48
N GLY A 85 -8.93 4.29 7.08
CA GLY A 85 -9.07 4.02 8.52
C GLY A 85 -8.25 2.81 8.98
N LEU A 86 -8.23 1.73 8.19
CA LEU A 86 -7.48 0.51 8.50
C LEU A 86 -5.97 0.72 8.46
N VAL A 87 -5.46 1.48 7.48
CA VAL A 87 -4.03 1.84 7.46
C VAL A 87 -3.70 2.86 8.55
N ALA A 88 -4.59 3.83 8.79
CA ALA A 88 -4.43 4.77 9.90
C ALA A 88 -4.40 4.06 11.26
N LEU A 89 -5.11 2.94 11.43
CA LEU A 89 -5.01 2.05 12.60
C LEU A 89 -3.70 1.25 12.67
N GLY A 90 -3.05 0.98 11.53
CA GLY A 90 -1.70 0.42 11.51
C GLY A 90 -0.66 1.31 12.18
N LEU A 91 -0.83 2.64 12.10
CA LEU A 91 0.06 3.64 12.71
C LEU A 91 0.09 3.60 14.26
N PRO A 92 -1.04 3.69 15.00
CA PRO A 92 -1.05 3.58 16.45
C PRO A 92 -0.61 2.19 16.91
N VAL A 93 -0.94 1.12 16.17
CA VAL A 93 -0.44 -0.23 16.47
C VAL A 93 1.10 -0.26 16.37
N TYR A 94 1.69 0.29 15.32
CA TYR A 94 3.14 0.39 15.20
C TYR A 94 3.76 1.24 16.31
N LEU A 95 3.14 2.35 16.73
CA LEU A 95 3.68 3.19 17.80
C LEU A 95 3.61 2.52 19.18
N LEU A 96 2.55 1.75 19.45
CA LEU A 96 2.37 1.03 20.72
C LEU A 96 3.29 -0.19 20.83
N PHE A 97 3.45 -0.96 19.75
CA PHE A 97 4.24 -2.20 19.74
C PHE A 97 5.66 -2.04 19.22
N GLY A 98 5.91 -1.11 18.29
CA GLY A 98 7.23 -0.86 17.70
C GLY A 98 8.24 -0.29 18.69
N ARG A 99 7.79 0.42 19.73
CA ARG A 99 8.68 0.84 20.84
C ARG A 99 9.15 -0.33 21.71
N LYS A 100 8.46 -1.48 21.69
CA LYS A 100 8.93 -2.70 22.37
C LYS A 100 10.00 -3.43 21.56
N MET A 101 9.87 -3.47 20.23
CA MET A 101 10.82 -4.17 19.34
C MET A 101 12.12 -3.39 19.07
N ALA A 102 12.14 -2.06 19.24
CA ALA A 102 13.37 -1.26 19.10
C ALA A 102 14.27 -1.26 20.36
N LYS A 103 13.89 -2.01 21.40
CA LYS A 103 14.60 -2.07 22.69
C LYS A 103 15.31 -3.42 22.92
N GLU A 104 15.30 -4.33 21.96
CA GLU A 104 16.12 -5.55 21.94
C GLU A 104 17.23 -5.46 20.89
#